data_AF-A0A1S4B7T8-F1
#
_entry.id   AF-A0A1S4B7T8-F1
#
_cell.length_a   1.000
_cell.length_b   1.000
_cell.length_c   1.000
_cell.angle_alpha   90.00
_cell.angle_beta   90.00
_cell.angle_gamma   90.00
#
_symmetry.space_group_name_H-M   'P 1'
#
loop_
_entity.id
_entity.type
_entity.pdbx_description
1 polymer ?
#
loop_
_entity_poly.entity_id
_entity_poly.type
_entity_poly.pdbx_seq_one_letter_code
_entity_poly.pdbx_strand_id
1 'polypeptide(L)'
;MRIQLGSRRRRLSLHRALVATAIFTVIGLLVLTLRSVDPSTHLPITTSDSENRDANPADITNLRSDSAQSLKTCATVEEMGEAFSREFSEESYRVRNIIQNHFAINGASRVRALPPEEFCRHGFVLGKASEAGFGNEMYKILTAAALSVMLNRSLIIGQTRGRYPFEDFISYSNISFTLKEIKHLWRQNGCLTKYGRHLVIRIDDFQKPARTNVLCSNWRVWEQPIIWFQNTTDAVAAQFFLKNVHDEMRIAASNLFGKPDDLHHRPNVFGELMRLLISPSENIQHAVNWALSGGADPDIALHMRMLMNRSVRAVQAAFSCIRKSVENLKLTSKPRVVLVSDNPSLVKDIAPDLNQFAEVLHFDFKSFKGNISGNSHVHTLNFRTKDWGTAPRWVAFVDFFLASRAKHAVVSGAHRRVGTTFAQLVAALAAANSLDDRSSAGSNFTFLSSFQSNLLAEGLKNQIGWGHVWNRFAGTLSCHNQSKQCAHTPILPPAWWDGLWQSPIPRDVHRMEAYGIRLSGFGTFDDNQLHSFCSSRKQFVLTVPLI
;
A
#
# COMPACT_ATOMS: atom_id res chain seq x y z
N MET A 1 35.67 -12.24 52.14
CA MET A 1 34.52 -13.08 52.53
C MET A 1 33.67 -13.32 51.28
N ARG A 2 33.82 -14.50 50.65
CA ARG A 2 33.10 -14.90 49.43
C ARG A 2 31.77 -15.54 49.83
N ILE A 3 30.66 -15.07 49.28
CA ILE A 3 29.35 -15.71 49.42
C ILE A 3 28.97 -16.30 48.06
N GLN A 4 29.02 -17.63 47.97
CA GLN A 4 28.40 -18.42 46.92
C GLN A 4 26.92 -18.64 47.26
N LEU A 5 26.02 -18.40 46.32
CA LEU A 5 24.66 -18.94 46.34
C LEU A 5 24.38 -19.61 45.00
N GLY A 6 24.34 -20.95 45.03
CA GLY A 6 24.12 -21.81 43.88
C GLY A 6 22.68 -21.81 43.39
N SER A 7 22.51 -21.77 42.07
CA SER A 7 21.23 -21.98 41.40
C SER A 7 21.08 -23.46 40.99
N ARG A 8 20.13 -24.16 41.61
CA ARG A 8 19.73 -25.54 41.28
C ARG A 8 18.99 -25.55 39.92
N ARG A 9 19.66 -25.98 38.85
CA ARG A 9 18.99 -26.39 37.59
C ARG A 9 18.23 -27.69 37.81
N ARG A 10 16.89 -27.64 37.84
CA ARG A 10 16.02 -28.84 37.73
C ARG A 10 16.16 -29.41 36.32
N ARG A 11 16.76 -30.61 36.19
CA ARG A 11 16.72 -31.39 34.94
C ARG A 11 15.27 -31.81 34.67
N LEU A 12 14.66 -31.31 33.61
CA LEU A 12 13.43 -31.90 33.07
C LEU A 12 13.75 -33.33 32.62
N SER A 13 12.98 -34.30 33.09
CA SER A 13 13.10 -35.70 32.66
C SER A 13 12.78 -35.80 31.17
N LEU A 14 13.79 -36.16 30.37
CA LEU A 14 13.70 -36.42 28.92
C LEU A 14 12.55 -37.36 28.57
N HIS A 15 12.20 -38.27 29.48
CA HIS A 15 11.10 -39.20 29.30
C HIS A 15 9.72 -38.50 29.27
N ARG A 16 9.53 -37.42 30.05
CA ARG A 16 8.26 -36.65 30.04
C ARG A 16 8.14 -35.78 28.80
N ALA A 17 9.26 -35.27 28.29
CA ALA A 17 9.28 -34.52 27.04
C ALA A 17 8.95 -35.42 25.84
N LEU A 18 9.52 -36.62 25.78
CA LEU A 18 9.25 -37.60 24.72
C LEU A 18 7.79 -38.06 24.69
N VAL A 19 7.21 -38.35 25.88
CA VAL A 19 5.79 -38.72 26.00
C VAL A 19 4.87 -37.57 25.56
N ALA A 20 5.20 -36.32 25.92
CA ALA A 20 4.43 -35.16 25.45
C ALA A 20 4.47 -35.01 23.93
N THR A 21 5.65 -35.15 23.30
CA THR A 21 5.74 -35.13 21.82
C THR A 21 4.95 -36.25 21.16
N ALA A 22 4.96 -37.47 21.72
CA ALA A 22 4.19 -38.60 21.20
C ALA A 22 2.67 -38.32 21.25
N ILE A 23 2.19 -37.76 22.37
CA ILE A 23 0.78 -37.39 22.53
C ILE A 23 0.39 -36.28 21.53
N PHE A 24 1.22 -35.25 21.37
CA PHE A 24 0.94 -34.18 20.40
C PHE A 24 0.96 -34.68 18.95
N THR A 25 1.82 -35.64 18.59
CA THR A 25 1.80 -36.25 17.26
C THR A 25 0.57 -37.10 17.02
N VAL A 26 0.11 -37.87 18.02
CA VAL A 26 -1.11 -38.70 17.89
C VAL A 26 -2.35 -37.83 17.77
N ILE A 27 -2.47 -36.78 18.59
CA ILE A 27 -3.58 -35.81 18.50
C ILE A 27 -3.53 -35.05 17.16
N GLY A 28 -2.34 -34.66 16.71
CA GLY A 28 -2.15 -34.00 15.41
C GLY A 28 -2.58 -34.86 14.24
N LEU A 29 -2.24 -36.16 14.25
CA LEU A 29 -2.70 -37.11 13.24
C LEU A 29 -4.21 -37.35 13.31
N LEU A 30 -4.80 -37.40 14.50
CA LEU A 30 -6.26 -37.57 14.67
C LEU A 30 -7.06 -36.37 14.13
N VAL A 31 -6.55 -35.16 14.31
CA VAL A 31 -7.16 -33.93 13.75
C VAL A 31 -7.01 -33.87 12.23
N LEU A 32 -5.94 -34.45 11.67
CA LEU A 32 -5.74 -34.53 10.23
C LEU A 32 -6.60 -35.62 9.57
N THR A 33 -6.87 -36.74 10.25
CA THR A 33 -7.75 -37.80 9.74
C THR A 33 -9.24 -37.49 9.93
N LEU A 34 -9.62 -36.71 10.94
CA LEU A 34 -11.00 -36.22 11.12
C LEU A 34 -11.36 -35.01 10.23
N ARG A 35 -10.39 -34.42 9.53
CA ARG A 35 -10.64 -33.44 8.45
C ARG A 35 -10.46 -34.09 7.09
N SER A 36 -11.40 -34.96 6.73
CA SER A 36 -11.55 -35.42 5.36
C SER A 36 -13.03 -35.46 4.99
N VAL A 37 -13.35 -34.71 3.93
CA VAL A 37 -14.57 -34.69 3.11
C VAL A 37 -15.84 -34.14 3.76
N ASP A 38 -16.17 -32.89 3.43
CA ASP A 38 -17.57 -32.49 3.27
C ASP A 38 -17.89 -32.31 1.78
N PRO A 39 -19.08 -32.73 1.31
CA PRO A 39 -19.36 -32.94 -0.10
C PRO A 39 -19.68 -31.64 -0.84
N SER A 40 -19.38 -31.63 -2.14
CA SER A 40 -19.85 -30.66 -3.12
C SER A 40 -21.37 -30.45 -2.98
N THR A 41 -21.79 -29.24 -2.61
CA THR A 41 -23.18 -28.80 -2.75
C THR A 41 -23.38 -28.29 -4.18
N HIS A 42 -23.69 -29.21 -5.09
CA HIS A 42 -24.38 -28.86 -6.32
C HIS A 42 -25.80 -28.37 -5.96
N LEU A 43 -26.09 -27.10 -6.23
CA LEU A 43 -27.45 -26.58 -6.21
C LEU A 43 -28.25 -27.24 -7.34
N PRO A 44 -29.43 -27.83 -7.09
CA PRO A 44 -30.26 -28.35 -8.16
C PRO A 44 -31.05 -27.21 -8.82
N ILE A 45 -30.77 -26.98 -10.10
CA ILE A 45 -31.66 -26.22 -11.00
C ILE A 45 -32.83 -27.14 -11.31
N THR A 46 -34.02 -26.81 -10.79
CA THR A 46 -35.26 -27.52 -11.14
C THR A 46 -35.79 -26.93 -12.44
N THR A 47 -35.55 -27.61 -13.55
CA THR A 47 -36.31 -27.43 -14.80
C THR A 47 -37.62 -28.22 -14.67
N SER A 48 -38.74 -27.53 -14.49
CA SER A 48 -40.06 -28.11 -14.67
C SER A 48 -40.54 -27.80 -16.09
N ASP A 49 -40.37 -28.77 -16.98
CA ASP A 49 -41.13 -28.85 -18.23
C ASP A 49 -42.57 -29.27 -17.89
N SER A 50 -43.54 -28.47 -18.32
CA SER A 50 -44.91 -28.95 -18.58
C SER A 50 -45.49 -28.17 -19.76
N GLU A 51 -46.05 -28.93 -20.68
CA GLU A 51 -46.39 -28.60 -22.06
C GLU A 51 -47.65 -27.74 -22.25
N ASN A 52 -47.60 -26.90 -23.29
CA ASN A 52 -48.62 -26.54 -24.30
C ASN A 52 -50.03 -26.05 -23.89
N ARG A 53 -50.41 -24.83 -24.33
CA ARG A 53 -51.21 -24.57 -25.57
C ARG A 53 -51.64 -23.09 -25.73
N ASP A 54 -51.36 -22.57 -26.93
CA ASP A 54 -52.12 -21.65 -27.82
C ASP A 54 -52.66 -20.28 -27.36
N ALA A 55 -52.10 -19.18 -27.92
CA ALA A 55 -52.76 -18.29 -28.91
C ALA A 55 -51.90 -17.06 -29.30
N ASN A 56 -51.77 -16.81 -30.62
CA ASN A 56 -51.03 -15.74 -31.34
C ASN A 56 -51.71 -14.32 -31.26
N PRO A 57 -51.28 -13.28 -32.03
CA PRO A 57 -50.02 -12.51 -31.95
C PRO A 57 -50.27 -10.97 -32.06
N ALA A 58 -49.32 -10.11 -31.66
CA ALA A 58 -49.25 -8.74 -32.21
C ALA A 58 -47.84 -8.14 -32.09
N ASP A 59 -47.17 -8.08 -33.24
CA ASP A 59 -46.31 -6.99 -33.74
C ASP A 59 -45.45 -6.19 -32.75
N ILE A 60 -44.13 -6.31 -32.87
CA ILE A 60 -43.31 -5.31 -33.58
C ILE A 60 -41.92 -5.90 -33.82
N THR A 61 -41.59 -5.95 -35.09
CA THR A 61 -40.30 -6.30 -35.68
C THR A 61 -39.23 -5.25 -35.39
N ASN A 62 -37.98 -5.71 -35.38
CA ASN A 62 -36.72 -4.97 -35.50
C ASN A 62 -36.02 -4.50 -34.21
N LEU A 63 -35.42 -5.45 -33.50
CA LEU A 63 -34.06 -5.28 -33.00
C LEU A 63 -33.24 -6.49 -33.44
N ARG A 64 -32.47 -6.29 -34.51
CA ARG A 64 -31.46 -7.23 -34.99
C ARG A 64 -30.49 -7.53 -33.84
N SER A 65 -30.45 -8.81 -33.51
CA SER A 65 -29.33 -9.58 -32.97
C SER A 65 -28.01 -8.80 -32.82
N ASP A 66 -27.70 -8.41 -31.59
CA ASP A 66 -26.32 -8.57 -31.12
C ASP A 66 -26.28 -9.86 -30.29
N SER A 67 -25.47 -10.76 -30.82
CA SER A 67 -25.17 -12.12 -30.39
C SER A 67 -25.23 -12.37 -28.89
N ALA A 68 -25.91 -13.46 -28.55
CA ALA A 68 -25.74 -14.26 -27.34
C ALA A 68 -24.36 -14.10 -26.68
N GLN A 69 -24.27 -13.24 -25.66
CA GLN A 69 -23.25 -13.40 -24.64
C GLN A 69 -23.56 -14.73 -23.95
N SER A 70 -22.74 -15.74 -24.20
CA SER A 70 -22.59 -16.81 -23.23
C SER A 70 -22.41 -16.16 -21.86
N LEU A 71 -23.11 -16.64 -20.82
CA LEU A 71 -22.87 -16.17 -19.46
C LEU A 71 -21.38 -16.40 -19.15
N LYS A 72 -20.54 -15.38 -19.31
CA LYS A 72 -19.12 -15.44 -18.94
C LYS A 72 -19.07 -15.71 -17.43
N THR A 73 -18.51 -16.85 -17.05
CA THR A 73 -18.42 -17.27 -15.65
C THR A 73 -17.24 -16.65 -14.91
N CYS A 74 -16.27 -16.08 -15.64
CA CYS A 74 -15.10 -15.39 -15.09
C CYS A 74 -14.68 -14.22 -15.99
N ALA A 75 -13.89 -13.30 -15.43
CA ALA A 75 -13.26 -12.18 -16.11
C ALA A 75 -11.73 -12.32 -16.11
N THR A 76 -11.11 -11.85 -17.20
CA THR A 76 -9.66 -11.72 -17.34
C THR A 76 -9.13 -10.58 -16.45
N VAL A 77 -7.83 -10.58 -16.13
CA VAL A 77 -7.27 -9.49 -15.32
C VAL A 77 -7.29 -8.15 -16.06
N GLU A 78 -7.29 -8.16 -17.39
CA GLU A 78 -7.39 -6.96 -18.20
C GLU A 78 -8.81 -6.36 -18.13
N GLU A 79 -9.85 -7.19 -18.27
CA GLU A 79 -11.25 -6.79 -18.07
C GLU A 79 -11.46 -6.24 -16.64
N MET A 80 -10.92 -6.92 -15.61
CA MET A 80 -11.00 -6.44 -14.23
C MET A 80 -10.22 -5.14 -13.98
N GLY A 81 -9.17 -4.91 -14.77
CA GLY A 81 -8.28 -3.76 -14.66
C GLY A 81 -8.78 -2.53 -15.41
N GLU A 82 -9.72 -2.69 -16.35
CA GLU A 82 -10.21 -1.63 -17.25
C GLU A 82 -10.67 -0.37 -16.49
N ALA A 83 -11.27 -0.53 -15.31
CA ALA A 83 -11.71 0.58 -14.47
C ALA A 83 -10.57 1.54 -14.06
N PHE A 84 -9.32 1.07 -14.05
CA PHE A 84 -8.12 1.83 -13.68
C PHE A 84 -7.34 2.40 -14.86
N SER A 85 -7.89 2.29 -16.08
CA SER A 85 -7.27 2.84 -17.29
C SER A 85 -7.51 4.34 -17.50
N ARG A 86 -8.44 4.94 -16.73
CA ARG A 86 -8.90 6.33 -16.91
C ARG A 86 -8.05 7.36 -16.16
N GLU A 87 -8.19 8.62 -16.57
CA GLU A 87 -7.41 9.75 -16.05
C GLU A 87 -7.70 10.03 -14.56
N PHE A 88 -6.63 10.09 -13.76
CA PHE A 88 -6.65 10.46 -12.34
C PHE A 88 -6.10 11.87 -12.09
N SER A 89 -5.79 12.60 -13.16
CA SER A 89 -5.04 13.86 -13.16
C SER A 89 -5.78 14.98 -12.43
N GLU A 90 -7.03 15.25 -12.81
CA GLU A 90 -7.88 16.29 -12.23
C GLU A 90 -8.06 16.12 -10.71
N GLU A 91 -8.46 14.92 -10.29
CA GLU A 91 -8.63 14.61 -8.86
C GLU A 91 -7.32 14.68 -8.09
N SER A 92 -6.19 14.34 -8.73
CA SER A 92 -4.87 14.48 -8.10
C SER A 92 -4.44 15.93 -7.96
N TYR A 93 -4.75 16.81 -8.93
CA TYR A 93 -4.55 18.26 -8.78
C TYR A 93 -5.41 18.84 -7.66
N ARG A 94 -6.69 18.41 -7.58
CA ARG A 94 -7.58 18.83 -6.48
C ARG A 94 -6.99 18.45 -5.13
N VAL A 95 -6.51 17.22 -4.99
CA VAL A 95 -5.88 16.73 -3.75
C VAL A 95 -4.55 17.42 -3.47
N ARG A 96 -3.73 17.68 -4.49
CA ARG A 96 -2.48 18.46 -4.38
C ARG A 96 -2.75 19.82 -3.74
N ASN A 97 -3.77 20.54 -4.21
CA ASN A 97 -4.17 21.84 -3.65
C ASN A 97 -4.63 21.72 -2.19
N ILE A 98 -5.43 20.70 -1.86
CA ILE A 98 -5.87 20.45 -0.47
C ILE A 98 -4.66 20.22 0.44
N ILE A 99 -3.72 19.38 0.01
CA ILE A 99 -2.50 19.06 0.77
C ILE A 99 -1.64 20.32 0.96
N GLN A 100 -1.39 21.08 -0.11
CA GLN A 100 -0.59 22.31 -0.06
C GLN A 100 -1.22 23.35 0.88
N ASN A 101 -2.53 23.61 0.74
CA ASN A 101 -3.25 24.53 1.61
C ASN A 101 -3.21 24.08 3.07
N HIS A 102 -3.37 22.77 3.33
CA HIS A 102 -3.26 22.23 4.68
C HIS A 102 -1.89 22.51 5.30
N PHE A 103 -0.79 22.23 4.59
CA PHE A 103 0.56 22.45 5.12
C PHE A 103 1.00 23.92 5.12
N ALA A 104 0.36 24.80 4.33
CA ALA A 104 0.56 26.24 4.46
C ALA A 104 0.04 26.77 5.81
N ILE A 105 -1.05 26.19 6.32
CA ILE A 105 -1.70 26.61 7.58
C ILE A 105 -1.18 25.82 8.78
N ASN A 106 -1.10 24.49 8.65
CA ASN A 106 -0.77 23.55 9.73
C ASN A 106 0.67 23.03 9.65
N GLY A 107 1.47 23.53 8.70
CA GLY A 107 2.87 23.18 8.61
C GLY A 107 3.70 23.75 9.76
N ALA A 108 4.80 23.08 10.07
CA ALA A 108 5.60 23.40 11.23
C ALA A 108 6.13 24.85 11.25
N SER A 109 6.44 25.42 10.08
CA SER A 109 6.87 26.82 9.97
C SER A 109 5.83 27.80 10.55
N ARG A 110 4.54 27.65 10.18
CA ARG A 110 3.46 28.53 10.65
C ARG A 110 3.12 28.26 12.12
N VAL A 111 3.02 26.98 12.49
CA VAL A 111 2.58 26.56 13.84
C VAL A 111 3.60 26.93 14.93
N ARG A 112 4.91 26.95 14.62
CA ARG A 112 5.95 27.46 15.52
C ARG A 112 5.73 28.92 15.94
N ALA A 113 5.11 29.72 15.08
CA ALA A 113 4.90 31.15 15.27
C ALA A 113 3.55 31.49 15.92
N LEU A 114 2.74 30.50 16.30
CA LEU A 114 1.46 30.74 16.97
C LEU A 114 1.67 31.32 18.37
N PRO A 115 0.74 32.18 18.84
CA PRO A 115 0.69 32.57 20.25
C PRO A 115 0.63 31.36 21.17
N PRO A 116 1.19 31.43 22.40
CA PRO A 116 1.27 30.27 23.29
C PRO A 116 -0.07 29.57 23.55
N GLU A 117 -1.15 30.32 23.73
CA GLU A 117 -2.48 29.74 23.94
C GLU A 117 -2.97 28.93 22.73
N GLU A 118 -2.83 29.48 21.53
CA GLU A 118 -3.21 28.83 20.27
C GLU A 118 -2.33 27.59 20.02
N PHE A 119 -1.01 27.70 20.21
CA PHE A 119 -0.09 26.58 20.09
C PHE A 119 -0.48 25.43 21.02
N CYS A 120 -0.79 25.73 22.29
CA CYS A 120 -1.15 24.70 23.25
C CYS A 120 -2.49 24.02 22.91
N ARG A 121 -3.42 24.73 22.25
CA ARG A 121 -4.68 24.16 21.77
C ARG A 121 -4.51 23.32 20.48
N HIS A 122 -3.43 23.53 19.75
CA HIS A 122 -3.16 22.87 18.48
C HIS A 122 -2.98 21.35 18.61
N GLY A 123 -3.40 20.63 17.57
CA GLY A 123 -3.36 19.17 17.51
C GLY A 123 -2.30 18.65 16.54
N PHE A 124 -1.83 17.43 16.79
CA PHE A 124 -0.77 16.78 16.02
C PHE A 124 -1.11 15.33 15.68
N VAL A 125 -0.55 14.82 14.58
CA VAL A 125 -0.60 13.40 14.20
C VAL A 125 0.82 12.86 14.07
N LEU A 126 1.10 11.75 14.74
CA LEU A 126 2.41 11.11 14.76
C LEU A 126 2.50 9.99 13.73
N GLY A 127 3.39 10.15 12.76
CA GLY A 127 3.88 9.10 11.89
C GLY A 127 5.19 8.53 12.41
N LYS A 128 5.16 7.31 12.96
CA LYS A 128 6.36 6.63 13.45
C LYS A 128 6.72 5.47 12.55
N ALA A 129 7.87 5.58 11.90
CA ALA A 129 8.46 4.53 11.08
C ALA A 129 9.67 3.91 11.80
N SER A 130 9.88 2.63 11.55
CA SER A 130 11.12 1.93 11.84
C SER A 130 11.97 1.89 10.58
N GLU A 131 13.28 1.74 10.71
CA GLU A 131 14.15 1.56 9.55
C GLU A 131 14.18 0.09 9.09
N ALA A 132 13.02 -0.54 8.95
CA ALA A 132 12.89 -1.93 8.56
C ALA A 132 12.83 -2.07 7.02
N GLY A 133 11.65 -2.00 6.40
CA GLY A 133 11.47 -2.06 4.95
C GLY A 133 10.89 -0.76 4.41
N PHE A 134 11.52 -0.15 3.40
CA PHE A 134 11.18 1.20 2.95
C PHE A 134 9.69 1.38 2.65
N GLY A 135 9.11 0.53 1.80
CA GLY A 135 7.71 0.69 1.37
C GLY A 135 6.70 0.71 2.53
N ASN A 136 6.71 -0.32 3.39
CA ASN A 136 5.75 -0.40 4.50
C ASN A 136 5.96 0.70 5.55
N GLU A 137 7.19 1.15 5.73
CA GLU A 137 7.56 2.15 6.73
C GLU A 137 7.24 3.57 6.25
N MET A 138 7.42 3.83 4.95
CA MET A 138 6.98 5.08 4.33
C MET A 138 5.45 5.22 4.41
N TYR A 139 4.68 4.14 4.21
CA TYR A 139 3.22 4.19 4.38
C TYR A 139 2.76 4.61 5.78
N LYS A 140 3.52 4.34 6.84
CA LYS A 140 3.19 4.82 8.19
C LYS A 140 3.30 6.34 8.29
N ILE A 141 4.32 6.93 7.65
CA ILE A 141 4.52 8.38 7.57
C ILE A 141 3.42 8.99 6.71
N LEU A 142 3.17 8.44 5.52
CA LEU A 142 2.18 8.96 4.60
C LEU A 142 0.74 8.82 5.13
N THR A 143 0.42 7.74 5.85
CA THR A 143 -0.88 7.60 6.52
C THR A 143 -1.07 8.66 7.60
N ALA A 144 -0.01 8.95 8.37
CA ALA A 144 -0.07 10.03 9.36
C ALA A 144 -0.21 11.41 8.71
N ALA A 145 0.43 11.65 7.56
CA ALA A 145 0.29 12.88 6.79
C ALA A 145 -1.12 13.03 6.22
N ALA A 146 -1.69 11.98 5.62
CA ALA A 146 -3.08 12.01 5.16
C ALA A 146 -4.06 12.27 6.30
N LEU A 147 -3.85 11.62 7.45
CA LEU A 147 -4.67 11.84 8.64
C LEU A 147 -4.49 13.25 9.21
N SER A 148 -3.29 13.84 9.14
CA SER A 148 -3.06 15.23 9.56
C SER A 148 -3.91 16.20 8.73
N VAL A 149 -3.99 15.96 7.41
CA VAL A 149 -4.84 16.71 6.49
C VAL A 149 -6.32 16.54 6.84
N MET A 150 -6.80 15.30 7.00
CA MET A 150 -8.20 15.02 7.34
C MET A 150 -8.65 15.64 8.66
N LEU A 151 -7.75 15.72 9.64
CA LEU A 151 -8.05 16.19 10.99
C LEU A 151 -7.68 17.65 11.25
N ASN A 152 -7.12 18.36 10.26
CA ASN A 152 -6.55 19.71 10.42
C ASN A 152 -5.55 19.79 11.60
N ARG A 153 -4.60 18.84 11.63
CA ARG A 153 -3.55 18.75 12.64
C ARG A 153 -2.19 18.85 12.00
N SER A 154 -1.17 19.25 12.76
CA SER A 154 0.22 19.23 12.26
C SER A 154 0.80 17.81 12.22
N LEU A 155 1.68 17.55 11.26
CA LEU A 155 2.40 16.29 11.16
C LEU A 155 3.63 16.27 12.08
N ILE A 156 3.78 15.19 12.85
CA ILE A 156 5.02 14.82 13.52
C ILE A 156 5.60 13.60 12.82
N ILE A 157 6.85 13.68 12.36
CA ILE A 157 7.61 12.51 11.93
C ILE A 157 8.46 12.04 13.11
N GLY A 158 8.20 10.81 13.57
CA GLY A 158 8.84 10.23 14.73
C GLY A 158 10.31 9.91 14.49
N GLN A 159 11.19 10.53 15.27
CA GLN A 159 12.63 10.26 15.22
C GLN A 159 13.00 8.97 15.98
N THR A 160 13.99 8.25 15.45
CA THR A 160 14.65 7.14 16.15
C THR A 160 16.10 7.52 16.42
N ARG A 161 16.53 7.49 17.69
CA ARG A 161 17.88 7.91 18.11
C ARG A 161 18.26 9.33 17.65
N GLY A 162 17.28 10.23 17.59
CA GLY A 162 17.48 11.65 17.26
C GLY A 162 17.53 11.97 15.76
N ARG A 163 17.33 10.98 14.88
CA ARG A 163 17.31 11.15 13.42
C ARG A 163 15.95 10.84 12.83
N TYR A 164 15.64 11.47 11.69
CA TYR A 164 14.46 11.08 10.91
C TYR A 164 14.66 9.68 10.32
N PRO A 165 13.58 8.90 10.11
CA PRO A 165 13.69 7.61 9.44
C PRO A 165 14.30 7.78 8.04
N PHE A 166 15.36 7.03 7.72
CA PHE A 166 16.02 7.10 6.40
C PHE A 166 16.69 8.45 6.08
N GLU A 167 16.99 9.29 7.07
CA GLU A 167 17.60 10.62 6.88
C GLU A 167 18.92 10.58 6.09
N ASP A 168 19.66 9.47 6.16
CA ASP A 168 20.90 9.29 5.39
C ASP A 168 20.64 9.21 3.86
N PHE A 169 19.41 8.86 3.44
CA PHE A 169 19.02 8.65 2.04
C PHE A 169 17.93 9.60 1.54
N ILE A 170 17.15 10.17 2.46
CA ILE A 170 16.00 11.03 2.19
C ILE A 170 16.18 12.36 2.91
N SER A 171 16.00 13.44 2.16
CA SER A 171 15.82 14.78 2.71
C SER A 171 14.32 15.04 2.93
N TYR A 172 13.95 15.36 4.17
CA TYR A 172 12.58 15.72 4.52
C TYR A 172 12.35 17.23 4.41
N SER A 173 11.18 17.64 3.95
CA SER A 173 10.79 19.05 3.95
C SER A 173 10.57 19.59 5.38
N ASN A 174 10.60 20.91 5.51
CA ASN A 174 10.50 21.60 6.81
C ASN A 174 9.07 21.73 7.37
N ILE A 175 8.09 21.03 6.78
CA ILE A 175 6.67 21.15 7.10
C ILE A 175 6.24 20.31 8.30
N SER A 176 7.08 19.35 8.73
CA SER A 176 6.81 18.47 9.87
C SER A 176 7.57 18.87 11.13
N PHE A 177 7.08 18.40 12.26
CA PHE A 177 7.74 18.49 13.55
C PHE A 177 8.44 17.19 13.92
N THR A 178 9.37 17.28 14.86
CA THR A 178 9.85 16.11 15.62
C THR A 178 9.14 16.01 16.97
N LEU A 179 9.03 14.81 17.53
CA LEU A 179 8.47 14.65 18.89
C LEU A 179 9.33 15.36 19.96
N LYS A 180 10.65 15.43 19.75
CA LYS A 180 11.57 16.15 20.64
C LYS A 180 11.27 17.65 20.63
N GLU A 181 11.07 18.22 19.44
CA GLU A 181 10.70 19.62 19.25
C GLU A 181 9.35 19.95 19.89
N ILE A 182 8.32 19.13 19.67
CA ILE A 182 7.02 19.35 20.32
C ILE A 182 7.13 19.35 21.83
N LYS A 183 7.88 18.41 22.43
CA LYS A 183 8.14 18.41 23.88
C LYS A 183 8.86 19.67 24.37
N HIS A 184 9.70 20.27 23.54
CA HIS A 184 10.38 21.53 23.89
C HIS A 184 9.42 22.71 23.82
N LEU A 185 8.72 22.88 22.68
CA LEU A 185 7.74 23.95 22.48
C LEU A 185 6.58 23.89 23.48
N TRP A 186 6.16 22.69 23.89
CA TRP A 186 5.12 22.51 24.91
C TRP A 186 5.51 23.12 26.26
N ARG A 187 6.79 23.01 26.64
CA ARG A 187 7.32 23.61 27.88
C ARG A 187 7.53 25.10 27.71
N GLN A 188 8.10 25.52 26.58
CA GLN A 188 8.36 26.92 26.28
C GLN A 188 7.08 27.77 26.30
N ASN A 189 5.99 27.23 25.77
CA ASN A 189 4.69 27.92 25.74
C ASN A 189 3.89 27.77 27.05
N GLY A 190 4.42 27.08 28.06
CA GLY A 190 3.74 26.88 29.34
C GLY A 190 2.45 26.08 29.21
N CYS A 191 2.33 25.15 28.25
CA CYS A 191 1.08 24.45 27.99
C CYS A 191 0.54 23.70 29.22
N LEU A 192 1.42 23.05 29.98
CA LEU A 192 1.04 22.41 31.24
C LEU A 192 0.89 23.45 32.38
N THR A 193 1.90 24.28 32.58
CA THR A 193 1.99 25.15 33.77
C THR A 193 1.05 26.35 33.75
N LYS A 194 0.76 26.93 32.58
CA LYS A 194 -0.12 28.09 32.40
C LYS A 194 -1.51 27.71 31.94
N TYR A 195 -1.63 26.71 31.05
CA TYR A 195 -2.91 26.35 30.42
C TYR A 195 -3.46 24.99 30.87
N GLY A 196 -2.81 24.30 31.83
CA GLY A 196 -3.30 23.04 32.40
C GLY A 196 -3.35 21.86 31.41
N ARG A 197 -2.69 21.97 30.24
CA ARG A 197 -2.83 21.02 29.15
C ARG A 197 -1.65 20.05 29.09
N HIS A 198 -1.90 18.82 29.48
CA HIS A 198 -0.94 17.71 29.42
C HIS A 198 -0.59 17.34 27.97
N LEU A 199 0.67 16.97 27.75
CA LEU A 199 1.08 16.44 26.44
C LEU A 199 0.88 14.93 26.45
N VAL A 200 -0.18 14.46 25.78
CA VAL A 200 -0.58 13.05 25.77
C VAL A 200 -0.69 12.54 24.34
N ILE A 201 -0.22 11.31 24.10
CA ILE A 201 -0.47 10.57 22.86
C ILE A 201 -1.68 9.67 23.05
N ARG A 202 -2.69 9.77 22.19
CA ARG A 202 -3.70 8.73 21.98
C ARG A 202 -3.23 7.75 20.92
N ILE A 203 -3.22 6.47 21.24
CA ILE A 203 -2.78 5.40 20.36
C ILE A 203 -4.01 4.64 19.85
N ASP A 204 -4.06 4.46 18.53
CA ASP A 204 -5.04 3.61 17.86
C ASP A 204 -4.27 2.60 17.01
N ASP A 205 -4.48 1.29 17.25
CA ASP A 205 -3.69 0.23 16.62
C ASP A 205 -4.52 -0.45 15.54
N PHE A 206 -4.29 -0.09 14.27
CA PHE A 206 -5.04 -0.59 13.13
C PHE A 206 -5.12 -2.11 13.13
N GLN A 207 -3.99 -2.81 13.28
CA GLN A 207 -3.93 -4.28 13.18
C GLN A 207 -4.60 -5.02 14.34
N LYS A 208 -5.11 -4.31 15.35
CA LYS A 208 -5.85 -4.90 16.47
C LYS A 208 -7.30 -4.42 16.39
N PRO A 209 -8.21 -5.21 15.78
CA PRO A 209 -9.60 -4.79 15.56
C PRO A 209 -10.31 -4.35 16.85
N ALA A 210 -10.06 -5.04 17.96
CA ALA A 210 -10.60 -4.68 19.29
C ALA A 210 -10.05 -3.35 19.86
N ARG A 211 -8.92 -2.85 19.34
CA ARG A 211 -8.20 -1.66 19.83
C ARG A 211 -8.15 -0.49 18.84
N THR A 212 -8.83 -0.61 17.69
CA THR A 212 -8.91 0.48 16.71
C THR A 212 -10.32 1.07 16.64
N ASN A 213 -10.41 2.38 16.57
CA ASN A 213 -11.65 3.13 16.44
C ASN A 213 -11.80 3.74 15.04
N VAL A 214 -11.08 3.23 14.03
CA VAL A 214 -11.02 3.79 12.67
C VAL A 214 -12.40 3.86 11.98
N LEU A 215 -13.29 2.89 12.25
CA LEU A 215 -14.67 2.89 11.73
C LEU A 215 -15.70 3.48 12.69
N CYS A 216 -15.47 3.40 14.01
CA CYS A 216 -16.53 3.58 15.00
C CYS A 216 -16.47 4.90 15.80
N SER A 217 -15.52 5.80 15.51
CA SER A 217 -15.38 7.05 16.26
C SER A 217 -15.12 8.23 15.34
N ASN A 218 -15.58 9.42 15.76
CA ASN A 218 -15.20 10.68 15.15
C ASN A 218 -13.86 11.14 15.73
N TRP A 219 -12.81 11.12 14.91
CA TRP A 219 -11.45 11.47 15.35
C TRP A 219 -11.22 12.98 15.37
N ARG A 220 -12.09 13.78 14.72
CA ARG A 220 -11.99 15.24 14.70
C ARG A 220 -12.26 15.85 16.06
N VAL A 221 -13.09 15.20 16.88
CA VAL A 221 -13.46 15.65 18.23
C VAL A 221 -12.55 15.09 19.33
N TRP A 222 -11.50 14.33 18.99
CA TRP A 222 -10.58 13.81 20.00
C TRP A 222 -9.73 14.92 20.62
N GLU A 223 -9.86 15.12 21.92
CA GLU A 223 -9.16 16.21 22.64
C GLU A 223 -7.66 15.98 22.81
N GLN A 224 -7.20 14.73 22.65
CA GLN A 224 -5.80 14.39 22.90
C GLN A 224 -4.88 15.15 21.92
N PRO A 225 -3.81 15.81 22.40
CA PRO A 225 -2.95 16.63 21.56
C PRO A 225 -2.30 15.87 20.42
N ILE A 226 -1.82 14.65 20.67
CA ILE A 226 -1.17 13.82 19.66
C ILE A 226 -2.00 12.57 19.40
N ILE A 227 -2.28 12.29 18.12
CA ILE A 227 -2.88 11.03 17.67
C ILE A 227 -1.80 10.18 17.00
N TRP A 228 -1.71 8.90 17.35
CA TRP A 228 -0.82 7.94 16.69
C TRP A 228 -1.61 6.74 16.18
N PHE A 229 -1.82 6.70 14.86
CA PHE A 229 -2.43 5.56 14.17
C PHE A 229 -1.35 4.54 13.77
N GLN A 230 -1.25 3.46 14.53
CA GLN A 230 -0.18 2.46 14.42
C GLN A 230 -0.49 1.37 13.41
N ASN A 231 0.57 0.69 12.97
CA ASN A 231 0.52 -0.51 12.14
C ASN A 231 -0.18 -0.31 10.79
N THR A 232 -0.07 0.90 10.25
CA THR A 232 -0.58 1.35 8.95
C THR A 232 0.46 1.13 7.84
N THR A 233 0.71 -0.14 7.51
CA THR A 233 1.85 -0.56 6.68
C THR A 233 1.62 -0.50 5.17
N ASP A 234 0.47 -0.03 4.73
CA ASP A 234 0.08 0.08 3.32
C ASP A 234 -0.99 1.15 3.13
N ALA A 235 -1.43 1.33 1.88
CA ALA A 235 -2.37 2.36 1.48
C ALA A 235 -3.79 2.22 2.07
N VAL A 236 -4.17 1.05 2.59
CA VAL A 236 -5.58 0.76 2.92
C VAL A 236 -6.00 1.32 4.27
N ALA A 237 -5.09 1.41 5.25
CA ALA A 237 -5.46 1.81 6.60
C ALA A 237 -6.12 3.20 6.68
N ALA A 238 -5.62 4.19 5.93
CA ALA A 238 -6.22 5.52 5.88
C ALA A 238 -7.58 5.53 5.17
N GLN A 239 -7.82 4.58 4.26
CA GLN A 239 -9.05 4.49 3.49
C GLN A 239 -10.20 3.86 4.27
N PHE A 240 -9.94 3.17 5.39
CA PHE A 240 -11.01 2.68 6.28
C PHE A 240 -11.93 3.82 6.73
N PHE A 241 -11.42 5.05 6.85
CA PHE A 241 -12.25 6.20 7.19
C PHE A 241 -13.33 6.54 6.16
N LEU A 242 -13.22 6.06 4.91
CA LEU A 242 -14.29 6.20 3.90
C LEU A 242 -15.59 5.51 4.31
N LYS A 243 -15.52 4.51 5.19
CA LYS A 243 -16.67 3.77 5.73
C LYS A 243 -16.85 3.99 7.24
N ASN A 244 -16.34 5.10 7.78
CA ASN A 244 -16.56 5.45 9.18
C ASN A 244 -18.06 5.72 9.45
N VAL A 245 -18.60 5.34 10.61
CA VAL A 245 -20.02 5.56 10.95
C VAL A 245 -20.39 7.04 11.11
N HIS A 246 -19.40 7.92 11.30
CA HIS A 246 -19.60 9.36 11.39
C HIS A 246 -19.35 10.05 10.04
N ASP A 247 -20.36 10.79 9.59
CA ASP A 247 -20.39 11.48 8.30
C ASP A 247 -19.21 12.43 8.11
N GLU A 248 -18.86 13.20 9.14
CA GLU A 248 -17.73 14.16 9.09
C GLU A 248 -16.40 13.48 8.77
N MET A 249 -16.19 12.26 9.26
CA MET A 249 -15.00 11.46 8.97
C MET A 249 -15.04 10.89 7.56
N ARG A 250 -16.20 10.40 7.11
CA ARG A 250 -16.38 9.92 5.73
C ARG A 250 -16.16 11.03 4.73
N ILE A 251 -16.70 12.22 4.98
CA ILE A 251 -16.52 13.41 4.14
C ILE A 251 -15.04 13.78 4.08
N ALA A 252 -14.36 13.90 5.23
CA ALA A 252 -12.93 14.21 5.27
C ALA A 252 -12.08 13.18 4.53
N ALA A 253 -12.41 11.89 4.65
CA ALA A 253 -11.74 10.82 3.92
C ALA A 253 -12.02 10.90 2.41
N SER A 254 -13.28 11.11 2.01
CA SER A 254 -13.67 11.18 0.59
C SER A 254 -13.06 12.38 -0.14
N ASN A 255 -12.87 13.50 0.57
CA ASN A 255 -12.18 14.67 0.05
C ASN A 255 -10.72 14.35 -0.35
N LEU A 256 -10.07 13.40 0.33
CA LEU A 256 -8.73 12.97 -0.02
C LEU A 256 -8.72 11.76 -0.95
N PHE A 257 -9.46 10.70 -0.64
CA PHE A 257 -9.31 9.40 -1.30
C PHE A 257 -10.35 9.14 -2.41
N GLY A 258 -11.25 10.08 -2.67
CA GLY A 258 -12.36 9.92 -3.61
C GLY A 258 -13.50 9.09 -3.02
N LYS A 259 -14.54 8.87 -3.83
CA LYS A 259 -15.70 8.07 -3.44
C LYS A 259 -15.39 6.57 -3.55
N PRO A 260 -15.80 5.73 -2.58
CA PRO A 260 -15.63 4.28 -2.66
C PRO A 260 -16.22 3.61 -3.90
N ASP A 261 -17.35 4.13 -4.37
CA ASP A 261 -18.13 3.49 -5.45
C ASP A 261 -17.68 3.94 -6.84
N ASP A 262 -16.88 5.00 -6.93
CA ASP A 262 -16.27 5.49 -8.17
C ASP A 262 -14.77 5.15 -8.20
N LEU A 263 -14.45 4.06 -8.90
CA LEU A 263 -13.07 3.63 -9.08
C LEU A 263 -12.33 4.39 -10.19
N HIS A 264 -13.02 5.16 -11.02
CA HIS A 264 -12.45 5.80 -12.21
C HIS A 264 -11.68 7.08 -11.87
N HIS A 265 -12.08 7.80 -10.82
CA HIS A 265 -11.51 9.10 -10.46
C HIS A 265 -10.80 9.06 -9.10
N ARG A 266 -9.95 8.06 -8.91
CA ARG A 266 -9.24 7.84 -7.64
C ARG A 266 -7.96 8.70 -7.59
N PRO A 267 -7.83 9.66 -6.66
CA PRO A 267 -6.69 10.58 -6.62
C PRO A 267 -5.38 9.91 -6.15
N ASN A 268 -4.25 10.45 -6.60
CA ASN A 268 -2.92 10.03 -6.19
C ASN A 268 -2.45 10.66 -4.86
N VAL A 269 -3.21 10.45 -3.78
CA VAL A 269 -2.93 11.09 -2.46
C VAL A 269 -1.51 10.84 -1.97
N PHE A 270 -1.05 9.59 -2.05
CA PHE A 270 0.25 9.19 -1.51
C PHE A 270 1.41 9.72 -2.35
N GLY A 271 1.26 9.81 -3.67
CA GLY A 271 2.24 10.44 -4.55
C GLY A 271 2.40 11.93 -4.25
N GLU A 272 1.29 12.65 -4.13
CA GLU A 272 1.28 14.08 -3.81
C GLU A 272 1.87 14.37 -2.41
N LEU A 273 1.55 13.54 -1.41
CA LEU A 273 2.17 13.62 -0.09
C LEU A 273 3.68 13.37 -0.16
N MET A 274 4.14 12.35 -0.90
CA MET A 274 5.57 12.08 -1.07
C MET A 274 6.29 13.23 -1.76
N ARG A 275 5.74 13.76 -2.86
CA ARG A 275 6.31 14.90 -3.59
C ARG A 275 6.54 16.10 -2.68
N LEU A 276 5.65 16.35 -1.72
CA LEU A 276 5.77 17.43 -0.74
C LEU A 276 6.74 17.11 0.42
N LEU A 277 6.76 15.84 0.88
CA LEU A 277 7.45 15.46 2.12
C LEU A 277 8.92 15.09 1.91
N ILE A 278 9.27 14.47 0.79
CA ILE A 278 10.56 13.82 0.62
C ILE A 278 11.21 14.18 -0.72
N SER A 279 12.54 14.32 -0.68
CA SER A 279 13.40 14.37 -1.85
C SER A 279 14.61 13.45 -1.62
N PRO A 280 15.32 13.01 -2.68
CA PRO A 280 16.57 12.30 -2.49
C PRO A 280 17.57 13.19 -1.74
N SER A 281 18.37 12.59 -0.85
CA SER A 281 19.54 13.29 -0.31
C SER A 281 20.56 13.56 -1.41
N GLU A 282 21.48 14.50 -1.20
CA GLU A 282 22.48 14.90 -2.21
C GLU A 282 23.26 13.70 -2.77
N ASN A 283 23.70 12.80 -1.89
CA ASN A 283 24.42 11.59 -2.27
C ASN A 283 23.57 10.61 -3.11
N ILE A 284 22.29 10.45 -2.77
CA ILE A 284 21.36 9.63 -3.53
C ILE A 284 21.05 10.28 -4.88
N GLN A 285 20.87 11.60 -4.90
CA GLN A 285 20.62 12.37 -6.12
C GLN A 285 21.82 12.29 -7.07
N HIS A 286 23.05 12.31 -6.56
CA HIS A 286 24.25 12.10 -7.36
C HIS A 286 24.29 10.69 -7.99
N ALA A 287 23.94 9.64 -7.24
CA ALA A 287 23.85 8.28 -7.81
C ALA A 287 22.73 8.13 -8.85
N VAL A 288 21.57 8.76 -8.63
CA VAL A 288 20.48 8.79 -9.61
C VAL A 288 20.97 9.46 -10.90
N ASN A 289 21.61 10.62 -10.81
CA ASN A 289 22.14 11.34 -11.98
C ASN A 289 23.25 10.55 -12.69
N TRP A 290 24.09 9.85 -11.93
CA TRP A 290 25.10 8.95 -12.49
C TRP A 290 24.45 7.80 -13.28
N ALA A 291 23.40 7.18 -12.74
CA ALA A 291 22.67 6.11 -13.42
C ALA A 291 22.04 6.56 -14.75
N LEU A 292 21.64 7.82 -14.84
CA LEU A 292 21.11 8.42 -16.06
C LEU A 292 22.18 8.74 -17.11
N SER A 293 23.45 8.77 -16.71
CA SER A 293 24.61 9.09 -17.57
C SER A 293 24.44 10.40 -18.37
N GLY A 294 23.79 11.41 -17.77
CA GLY A 294 23.47 12.68 -18.43
C GLY A 294 22.33 12.62 -19.46
N GLY A 295 21.69 11.46 -19.63
CA GLY A 295 20.49 11.31 -20.44
C GLY A 295 19.23 11.84 -19.75
N ALA A 296 18.11 11.88 -20.49
CA ALA A 296 16.79 12.25 -19.99
C ALA A 296 16.26 11.31 -18.86
N ASP A 297 15.10 11.61 -18.31
CA ASP A 297 14.41 10.67 -17.42
C ASP A 297 13.81 9.47 -18.19
N PRO A 298 13.64 8.29 -17.55
CA PRO A 298 13.06 7.10 -18.19
C PRO A 298 11.60 7.33 -18.63
N ASP A 299 11.20 6.66 -19.71
CA ASP A 299 9.81 6.66 -20.16
C ASP A 299 8.97 5.70 -19.32
N ILE A 300 9.54 4.53 -19.01
CA ILE A 300 8.88 3.43 -18.29
C ILE A 300 9.81 2.92 -17.18
N ALA A 301 9.23 2.56 -16.04
CA ALA A 301 9.93 1.81 -14.99
C ALA A 301 9.40 0.39 -14.88
N LEU A 302 10.29 -0.59 -14.92
CA LEU A 302 10.01 -2.00 -14.65
C LEU A 302 10.56 -2.39 -13.28
N HIS A 303 9.67 -2.69 -12.34
CA HIS A 303 10.04 -3.24 -11.04
C HIS A 303 9.72 -4.73 -10.96
N MET A 304 10.76 -5.54 -10.79
CA MET A 304 10.69 -7.00 -10.69
C MET A 304 10.87 -7.48 -9.24
N ARG A 305 9.82 -8.05 -8.63
CA ARG A 305 9.88 -8.71 -7.32
C ARG A 305 10.04 -10.22 -7.46
N MET A 306 11.28 -10.69 -7.34
CA MET A 306 11.66 -12.04 -7.73
C MET A 306 11.99 -12.94 -6.57
N LEU A 307 12.25 -12.41 -5.36
CA LEU A 307 12.50 -13.19 -4.15
C LEU A 307 13.60 -14.24 -4.38
N MET A 308 14.70 -13.83 -5.04
CA MET A 308 15.83 -14.68 -5.45
C MET A 308 15.50 -15.77 -6.49
N ASN A 309 14.29 -15.76 -7.08
CA ASN A 309 13.91 -16.65 -8.18
C ASN A 309 14.33 -16.08 -9.54
N ARG A 310 14.29 -16.90 -10.60
CA ARG A 310 14.57 -16.56 -12.01
C ARG A 310 13.48 -17.07 -12.95
N SER A 311 12.22 -16.91 -12.56
CA SER A 311 11.09 -17.43 -13.31
C SER A 311 10.97 -16.79 -14.69
N VAL A 312 11.25 -17.58 -15.74
CA VAL A 312 11.12 -17.16 -17.15
C VAL A 312 9.70 -16.69 -17.47
N ARG A 313 8.68 -17.36 -16.91
CA ARG A 313 7.27 -16.97 -17.11
C ARG A 313 6.98 -15.55 -16.58
N ALA A 314 7.52 -15.21 -15.42
CA ALA A 314 7.35 -13.88 -14.83
C ALA A 314 8.04 -12.80 -15.68
N VAL A 315 9.26 -13.08 -16.16
CA VAL A 315 9.98 -12.18 -17.08
C VAL A 315 9.20 -11.97 -18.38
N GLN A 316 8.73 -13.04 -19.00
CA GLN A 316 7.97 -12.95 -20.24
C GLN A 316 6.64 -12.21 -20.06
N ALA A 317 5.95 -12.39 -18.93
CA ALA A 317 4.73 -11.63 -18.61
C ALA A 317 5.04 -10.13 -18.46
N ALA A 318 6.10 -9.78 -17.74
CA ALA A 318 6.55 -8.40 -17.59
C ALA A 318 6.93 -7.76 -18.92
N PHE A 319 7.66 -8.47 -19.79
CA PHE A 319 8.03 -7.98 -21.12
C PHE A 319 6.82 -7.77 -22.02
N SER A 320 5.81 -8.64 -21.93
CA SER A 320 4.54 -8.45 -22.63
C SER A 320 3.86 -7.15 -22.19
N CYS A 321 3.87 -6.84 -20.89
CA CYS A 321 3.37 -5.56 -20.37
C CYS A 321 4.17 -4.37 -20.90
N ILE A 322 5.49 -4.45 -20.92
CA ILE A 322 6.33 -3.36 -21.43
C ILE A 322 6.03 -3.14 -22.92
N ARG A 323 5.95 -4.18 -23.74
CA ARG A 323 5.60 -4.04 -25.17
C ARG A 323 4.26 -3.35 -25.36
N LYS A 324 3.22 -3.80 -24.64
CA LYS A 324 1.90 -3.15 -24.64
C LYS A 324 1.99 -1.67 -24.24
N SER A 325 2.81 -1.35 -23.24
CA SER A 325 3.04 0.04 -22.81
C SER A 325 3.71 0.86 -23.92
N VAL A 326 4.77 0.34 -24.52
CA VAL A 326 5.53 1.00 -25.59
C VAL A 326 4.65 1.26 -26.82
N GLU A 327 3.85 0.27 -27.23
CA GLU A 327 2.89 0.40 -28.32
C GLU A 327 1.88 1.53 -28.07
N ASN A 328 1.42 1.69 -26.82
CA ASN A 328 0.50 2.75 -26.44
C ASN A 328 1.13 4.15 -26.44
N LEU A 329 2.44 4.27 -26.16
CA LEU A 329 3.12 5.56 -26.09
C LEU A 329 3.41 6.18 -27.46
N LYS A 330 3.39 5.38 -28.54
CA LYS A 330 3.64 5.83 -29.93
C LYS A 330 4.90 6.71 -30.06
N LEU A 331 5.94 6.41 -29.28
CA LEU A 331 7.19 7.18 -29.29
C LEU A 331 7.92 6.98 -30.62
N THR A 332 8.51 8.05 -31.14
CA THR A 332 9.31 8.05 -32.37
C THR A 332 10.71 7.48 -32.16
N SER A 333 11.21 7.50 -30.92
CA SER A 333 12.50 6.95 -30.53
C SER A 333 12.34 5.70 -29.68
N LYS A 334 13.42 4.93 -29.55
CA LYS A 334 13.48 3.78 -28.66
C LYS A 334 13.18 4.23 -27.21
N PRO A 335 12.19 3.63 -26.52
CA PRO A 335 11.80 4.03 -25.17
C PRO A 335 12.88 3.67 -24.16
N ARG A 336 13.07 4.49 -23.14
CA ARG A 336 14.03 4.27 -22.06
C ARG A 336 13.31 3.58 -20.90
N VAL A 337 13.73 2.36 -20.57
CA VAL A 337 13.15 1.54 -19.52
C VAL A 337 14.15 1.39 -18.39
N VAL A 338 13.82 1.91 -17.21
CA VAL A 338 14.60 1.60 -16.00
C VAL A 338 14.19 0.26 -15.42
N LEU A 339 15.17 -0.61 -15.17
CA LEU A 339 14.98 -1.95 -14.61
C LEU A 339 15.47 -2.02 -13.16
N VAL A 340 14.52 -2.23 -12.24
CA VAL A 340 14.74 -2.42 -10.81
C VAL A 340 14.36 -3.84 -10.41
N SER A 341 15.20 -4.49 -9.61
CA SER A 341 14.94 -5.86 -9.15
C SER A 341 15.62 -6.13 -7.81
N ASP A 342 14.96 -6.90 -6.96
CA ASP A 342 15.57 -7.45 -5.74
C ASP A 342 16.56 -8.60 -6.03
N ASN A 343 16.69 -9.01 -7.30
CA ASN A 343 17.65 -9.99 -7.76
C ASN A 343 18.60 -9.37 -8.81
N PRO A 344 19.81 -8.91 -8.43
CA PRO A 344 20.76 -8.29 -9.35
C PRO A 344 21.21 -9.19 -10.48
N SER A 345 21.28 -10.51 -10.26
CA SER A 345 21.65 -11.45 -11.32
C SER A 345 20.61 -11.52 -12.44
N LEU A 346 19.32 -11.39 -12.08
CA LEU A 346 18.26 -11.35 -13.08
C LEU A 346 18.38 -10.13 -14.00
N VAL A 347 18.77 -8.97 -13.45
CA VAL A 347 18.94 -7.75 -14.26
C VAL A 347 19.92 -7.98 -15.39
N LYS A 348 21.05 -8.64 -15.10
CA LYS A 348 22.06 -8.98 -16.11
C LYS A 348 21.53 -9.97 -17.14
N ASP A 349 20.74 -10.95 -16.70
CA ASP A 349 20.19 -11.99 -17.57
C ASP A 349 19.16 -11.42 -18.57
N ILE A 350 18.30 -10.47 -18.14
CA ILE A 350 17.16 -10.00 -18.94
C ILE A 350 17.40 -8.66 -19.65
N ALA A 351 18.40 -7.88 -19.23
CA ALA A 351 18.70 -6.59 -19.87
C ALA A 351 18.98 -6.70 -21.38
N PRO A 352 19.74 -7.70 -21.89
CA PRO A 352 19.98 -7.83 -23.33
C PRO A 352 18.70 -8.00 -24.15
N ASP A 353 17.76 -8.82 -23.66
CA ASP A 353 16.49 -9.09 -24.34
C ASP A 353 15.57 -7.86 -24.33
N LEU A 354 15.51 -7.15 -23.20
CA LEU A 354 14.79 -5.88 -23.11
C LEU A 354 15.43 -4.81 -24.00
N ASN A 355 16.76 -4.86 -24.14
CA ASN A 355 17.52 -3.96 -24.98
C ASN A 355 17.29 -4.18 -26.49
N GLN A 356 16.56 -5.22 -26.90
CA GLN A 356 16.17 -5.38 -28.31
C GLN A 356 15.12 -4.34 -28.74
N PHE A 357 14.30 -3.85 -27.80
CA PHE A 357 13.18 -2.93 -28.12
C PHE A 357 13.06 -1.72 -27.18
N ALA A 358 13.86 -1.64 -26.11
CA ALA A 358 13.97 -0.47 -25.24
C ALA A 358 15.45 -0.14 -24.95
N GLU A 359 15.80 1.08 -24.56
CA GLU A 359 17.10 1.38 -23.94
C GLU A 359 17.00 1.06 -22.45
N VAL A 360 17.84 0.16 -21.94
CA VAL A 360 17.76 -0.28 -20.54
C VAL A 360 18.63 0.60 -19.65
N LEU A 361 18.01 1.22 -18.66
CA LEU A 361 18.68 1.93 -17.58
C LEU A 361 18.70 1.03 -16.33
N HIS A 362 19.87 0.93 -15.70
CA HIS A 362 20.01 0.21 -14.45
C HIS A 362 21.12 0.85 -13.63
N PHE A 363 20.88 0.98 -12.33
CA PHE A 363 21.90 1.44 -11.41
C PHE A 363 22.81 0.27 -10.98
N ASP A 364 23.97 0.16 -11.65
CA ASP A 364 25.02 -0.79 -11.22
C ASP A 364 25.82 -0.23 -10.04
N PHE A 365 25.35 -0.53 -8.83
CA PHE A 365 25.97 -0.08 -7.59
C PHE A 365 27.43 -0.54 -7.43
N LYS A 366 27.89 -1.61 -8.12
CA LYS A 366 29.28 -2.07 -8.04
C LYS A 366 30.24 -1.19 -8.82
N SER A 367 29.74 -0.55 -9.87
CA SER A 367 30.52 0.33 -10.75
C SER A 367 30.48 1.80 -10.27
N PHE A 368 29.57 2.13 -9.36
CA PHE A 368 29.44 3.46 -8.80
C PHE A 368 30.56 3.76 -7.78
N LYS A 369 31.41 4.74 -8.09
CA LYS A 369 32.56 5.14 -7.25
C LYS A 369 32.21 6.18 -6.16
N GLY A 370 30.96 6.60 -6.04
CA GLY A 370 30.56 7.63 -5.08
C GLY A 370 30.43 7.10 -3.66
N ASN A 371 30.78 7.93 -2.67
CA ASN A 371 30.73 7.57 -1.26
C ASN A 371 29.34 7.84 -0.66
N ILE A 372 28.41 6.90 -0.80
CA ILE A 372 27.10 6.97 -0.12
C ILE A 372 27.18 6.41 1.30
N SER A 373 28.21 5.61 1.59
CA SER A 373 28.53 5.12 2.93
C SER A 373 29.24 6.19 3.75
N GLY A 374 28.52 7.23 4.16
CA GLY A 374 28.96 8.07 5.30
C GLY A 374 29.11 7.20 6.56
N ASN A 375 29.94 7.65 7.51
CA ASN A 375 30.35 7.07 8.82
C ASN A 375 29.28 6.39 9.72
N SER A 376 28.04 6.23 9.29
CA SER A 376 27.10 5.30 9.89
C SER A 376 27.63 3.88 9.73
N HIS A 377 27.89 3.20 10.85
CA HIS A 377 27.96 1.75 10.92
C HIS A 377 26.64 1.18 10.37
N VAL A 378 26.54 1.07 9.04
CA VAL A 378 25.48 0.34 8.37
C VAL A 378 25.74 -1.11 8.77
N HIS A 379 25.18 -1.52 9.90
CA HIS A 379 25.04 -2.92 10.20
C HIS A 379 24.41 -3.51 8.96
N THR A 380 25.17 -4.29 8.21
CA THR A 380 24.66 -5.20 7.21
C THR A 380 23.69 -6.07 7.97
N LEU A 381 22.42 -5.70 7.94
CA LEU A 381 21.34 -6.43 8.55
C LEU A 381 21.16 -7.67 7.67
N ASN A 382 22.06 -8.65 7.86
CA ASN A 382 22.12 -9.93 7.15
C ASN A 382 20.77 -10.67 7.19
N PHE A 383 19.87 -10.30 8.10
CA PHE A 383 18.56 -10.91 8.27
C PHE A 383 17.53 -10.56 7.18
N ARG A 384 17.78 -9.55 6.31
CA ARG A 384 16.82 -9.11 5.26
C ARG A 384 17.33 -9.15 3.83
N THR A 385 18.43 -9.86 3.57
CA THR A 385 18.87 -10.18 2.20
C THR A 385 17.76 -10.86 1.38
N LYS A 386 16.85 -11.58 2.05
CA LYS A 386 15.66 -12.18 1.42
C LYS A 386 14.61 -11.16 0.95
N ASP A 387 14.59 -9.96 1.55
CA ASP A 387 13.58 -8.94 1.31
C ASP A 387 14.01 -7.87 0.29
N TRP A 388 15.30 -7.66 0.03
CA TRP A 388 15.77 -6.67 -0.94
C TRP A 388 17.04 -7.10 -1.69
N GLY A 389 17.40 -8.38 -1.60
CA GLY A 389 18.57 -8.92 -2.27
C GLY A 389 19.87 -8.64 -1.53
N THR A 390 20.98 -8.92 -2.22
CA THR A 390 22.35 -8.78 -1.71
C THR A 390 22.92 -7.37 -1.82
N ALA A 391 22.18 -6.44 -2.44
CA ALA A 391 22.61 -5.06 -2.58
C ALA A 391 22.59 -4.34 -1.21
N PRO A 392 23.51 -3.39 -0.98
CA PRO A 392 23.43 -2.49 0.16
C PRO A 392 22.08 -1.75 0.18
N ARG A 393 21.56 -1.47 1.38
CA ARG A 393 20.24 -0.87 1.54
C ARG A 393 20.05 0.43 0.75
N TRP A 394 21.08 1.29 0.71
CA TRP A 394 21.02 2.59 0.04
C TRP A 394 20.72 2.47 -1.46
N VAL A 395 21.06 1.34 -2.08
CA VAL A 395 20.76 1.04 -3.50
C VAL A 395 19.25 1.06 -3.75
N ALA A 396 18.45 0.54 -2.81
CA ALA A 396 17.00 0.57 -2.93
C ALA A 396 16.42 2.00 -2.98
N PHE A 397 17.11 2.99 -2.40
CA PHE A 397 16.71 4.39 -2.47
C PHE A 397 17.10 5.02 -3.81
N VAL A 398 18.27 4.68 -4.36
CA VAL A 398 18.64 5.07 -5.72
C VAL A 398 17.66 4.49 -6.73
N ASP A 399 17.37 3.19 -6.64
CA ASP A 399 16.38 2.51 -7.47
C ASP A 399 14.99 3.15 -7.33
N PHE A 400 14.57 3.49 -6.11
CA PHE A 400 13.29 4.13 -5.86
C PHE A 400 13.19 5.48 -6.57
N PHE A 401 14.16 6.38 -6.36
CA PHE A 401 14.12 7.71 -6.96
C PHE A 401 14.39 7.70 -8.46
N LEU A 402 15.21 6.78 -8.97
CA LEU A 402 15.42 6.60 -10.40
C LEU A 402 14.16 6.09 -11.09
N ALA A 403 13.50 5.07 -10.53
CA ALA A 403 12.25 4.55 -11.07
C ALA A 403 11.08 5.53 -10.94
N SER A 404 11.07 6.36 -9.90
CA SER A 404 10.06 7.40 -9.69
C SER A 404 10.20 8.61 -10.63
N ARG A 405 11.15 8.57 -11.57
CA ARG A 405 11.28 9.53 -12.68
C ARG A 405 10.63 9.03 -13.97
N ALA A 406 10.03 7.83 -13.96
CA ALA A 406 9.31 7.33 -15.13
C ALA A 406 8.21 8.31 -15.55
N LYS A 407 8.18 8.70 -16.82
CA LYS A 407 7.25 9.72 -17.32
C LYS A 407 5.86 9.18 -17.61
N HIS A 408 5.77 7.91 -18.03
CA HIS A 408 4.55 7.41 -18.64
C HIS A 408 3.99 6.14 -18.01
N ALA A 409 4.85 5.22 -17.57
CA ALA A 409 4.35 4.00 -16.96
C ALA A 409 5.27 3.40 -15.91
N VAL A 410 4.67 2.73 -14.93
CA VAL A 410 5.35 1.79 -14.05
C VAL A 410 4.72 0.42 -14.26
N VAL A 411 5.56 -0.59 -14.46
CA VAL A 411 5.15 -1.99 -14.58
C VAL A 411 5.66 -2.75 -13.36
N SER A 412 4.75 -3.38 -12.63
CA SER A 412 5.07 -4.34 -11.59
C SER A 412 5.07 -5.76 -12.15
N GLY A 413 6.22 -6.42 -12.10
CA GLY A 413 6.35 -7.84 -12.41
C GLY A 413 6.85 -8.63 -11.21
N ALA A 414 6.45 -9.90 -11.10
CA ALA A 414 6.87 -10.72 -9.97
C ALA A 414 6.73 -12.21 -10.20
N HIS A 415 7.55 -13.01 -9.50
CA HIS A 415 7.37 -14.46 -9.44
C HIS A 415 6.13 -14.86 -8.61
N ARG A 416 5.92 -14.24 -7.44
CA ARG A 416 4.82 -14.54 -6.50
C ARG A 416 4.10 -13.32 -5.93
N ARG A 417 4.72 -12.13 -5.95
CA ARG A 417 4.22 -10.92 -5.26
C ARG A 417 4.27 -9.69 -6.17
N VAL A 418 3.27 -9.54 -7.02
CA VAL A 418 3.09 -8.34 -7.85
C VAL A 418 2.48 -7.21 -7.02
N GLY A 419 2.70 -5.95 -7.42
CA GLY A 419 2.12 -4.81 -6.72
C GLY A 419 2.68 -4.60 -5.32
N THR A 420 3.99 -4.75 -5.16
CA THR A 420 4.62 -4.51 -3.85
C THR A 420 4.39 -3.07 -3.40
N THR A 421 4.41 -2.82 -2.08
CA THR A 421 4.37 -1.46 -1.54
C THR A 421 5.46 -0.56 -2.14
N PHE A 422 6.62 -1.13 -2.48
CA PHE A 422 7.67 -0.42 -3.19
C PHE A 422 7.24 0.01 -4.60
N ALA A 423 6.77 -0.92 -5.44
CA ALA A 423 6.33 -0.61 -6.81
C ALA A 423 5.17 0.40 -6.83
N GLN A 424 4.26 0.28 -5.87
CA GLN A 424 3.14 1.19 -5.73
C GLN A 424 3.58 2.61 -5.35
N LEU A 425 4.53 2.76 -4.42
CA LEU A 425 5.07 4.09 -4.08
C LEU A 425 5.88 4.67 -5.24
N VAL A 426 6.60 3.84 -6.00
CA VAL A 426 7.27 4.28 -7.24
C VAL A 426 6.24 4.82 -8.23
N ALA A 427 5.17 4.06 -8.50
CA ALA A 427 4.09 4.49 -9.38
C ALA A 427 3.42 5.78 -8.90
N ALA A 428 3.15 5.89 -7.60
CA ALA A 428 2.54 7.07 -7.01
C ALA A 428 3.44 8.31 -7.13
N LEU A 429 4.73 8.20 -6.80
CA LEU A 429 5.64 9.34 -6.91
C LEU A 429 5.91 9.71 -8.39
N ALA A 430 6.09 8.72 -9.27
CA ALA A 430 6.25 8.96 -10.71
C ALA A 430 5.05 9.68 -11.31
N ALA A 431 3.84 9.23 -11.00
CA ALA A 431 2.60 9.89 -11.42
C ALA A 431 2.47 11.33 -10.88
N ALA A 432 2.88 11.58 -9.64
CA ALA A 432 2.86 12.93 -9.06
C ALA A 432 3.88 13.86 -9.75
N ASN A 433 5.04 13.32 -10.12
CA ASN A 433 6.10 14.06 -10.81
C ASN A 433 5.78 14.33 -12.28
N SER A 434 5.01 13.46 -12.95
CA SER A 434 4.60 13.64 -14.36
C SER A 434 3.41 14.58 -14.53
N LEU A 435 2.75 14.97 -13.44
CA LEU A 435 1.68 15.96 -13.43
C LEU A 435 2.28 17.38 -13.47
N ASP A 436 2.41 17.93 -14.67
CA ASP A 436 2.86 19.30 -14.94
C ASP A 436 1.88 20.35 -14.42
N ASP A 437 2.32 21.21 -13.49
CA ASP A 437 1.51 22.26 -12.84
C ASP A 437 0.87 23.30 -13.83
N ARG A 438 1.09 23.19 -15.15
CA ARG A 438 0.68 24.18 -16.17
C ARG A 438 0.07 23.63 -17.46
N SER A 439 0.02 22.32 -17.69
CA SER A 439 -0.52 21.78 -18.95
C SER A 439 -1.93 21.22 -18.76
N SER A 440 -2.88 21.76 -19.51
CA SER A 440 -4.24 21.22 -19.70
C SER A 440 -4.28 19.90 -20.50
N ALA A 441 -3.12 19.34 -20.85
CA ALA A 441 -3.00 17.99 -21.37
C ALA A 441 -2.92 17.03 -20.18
N GLY A 442 -3.94 16.18 -20.01
CA GLY A 442 -3.97 15.16 -18.96
C GLY A 442 -2.70 14.31 -18.98
N SER A 443 -2.13 14.06 -17.80
CA SER A 443 -1.05 13.07 -17.66
C SER A 443 -1.65 11.68 -17.85
N ASN A 444 -1.33 11.03 -18.97
CA ASN A 444 -1.71 9.65 -19.29
C ASN A 444 -0.78 8.62 -18.63
N PHE A 445 -0.36 8.89 -17.38
CA PHE A 445 0.49 7.97 -16.66
C PHE A 445 -0.27 6.68 -16.33
N THR A 446 0.38 5.53 -16.45
CA THR A 446 -0.26 4.23 -16.18
C THR A 446 0.54 3.39 -15.19
N PHE A 447 -0.16 2.73 -14.28
CA PHE A 447 0.44 1.72 -13.42
C PHE A 447 -0.09 0.35 -13.83
N LEU A 448 0.80 -0.51 -14.31
CA LEU A 448 0.45 -1.82 -14.85
C LEU A 448 1.02 -2.92 -13.98
N SER A 449 0.33 -4.06 -13.97
CA SER A 449 0.82 -5.27 -13.32
C SER A 449 0.79 -6.44 -14.29
N SER A 450 1.91 -7.15 -14.39
CA SER A 450 2.01 -8.34 -15.21
C SER A 450 1.58 -9.58 -14.44
N PHE A 451 0.77 -10.42 -15.05
CA PHE A 451 0.30 -11.67 -14.47
C PHE A 451 0.68 -12.87 -15.33
N GLN A 452 1.04 -13.95 -14.64
CA GLN A 452 1.21 -15.29 -15.18
C GLN A 452 0.25 -16.26 -14.49
N SER A 453 -0.13 -17.36 -15.16
CA SER A 453 -1.09 -18.34 -14.64
C SER A 453 -0.85 -18.77 -13.19
N ASN A 454 0.39 -19.14 -12.84
CA ASN A 454 0.73 -19.55 -11.47
C ASN A 454 0.48 -18.45 -10.43
N LEU A 455 0.64 -17.17 -10.81
CA LEU A 455 0.37 -16.05 -9.91
C LEU A 455 -1.14 -15.96 -9.62
N LEU A 456 -1.98 -16.13 -10.63
CA LEU A 456 -3.44 -16.06 -10.53
C LEU A 456 -4.06 -17.28 -9.83
N ALA A 457 -3.53 -18.47 -10.08
CA ALA A 457 -4.02 -19.69 -9.45
C ALA A 457 -3.60 -19.78 -7.97
N GLU A 458 -2.38 -19.38 -7.64
CA GLU A 458 -1.82 -19.64 -6.30
C GLU A 458 -0.97 -18.53 -5.70
N GLY A 459 -0.39 -17.64 -6.49
CA GLY A 459 0.53 -16.64 -5.97
C GLY A 459 -0.18 -15.54 -5.18
N LEU A 460 -1.28 -14.99 -5.69
CA LEU A 460 -1.97 -13.85 -5.08
C LEU A 460 -2.61 -14.20 -3.74
N LYS A 461 -3.25 -15.38 -3.60
CA LYS A 461 -3.83 -15.84 -2.32
C LYS A 461 -2.82 -15.85 -1.15
N ASN A 462 -1.53 -15.96 -1.48
CA ASN A 462 -0.42 -16.01 -0.52
C ASN A 462 0.24 -14.65 -0.24
N GLN A 463 -0.21 -13.55 -0.87
CA GLN A 463 0.28 -12.20 -0.56
C GLN A 463 -0.25 -11.74 0.81
N ILE A 464 0.63 -11.24 1.68
CA ILE A 464 0.32 -10.91 3.07
C ILE A 464 0.42 -9.39 3.26
N GLY A 465 -0.67 -8.77 3.71
CA GLY A 465 -0.78 -7.32 3.96
C GLY A 465 -2.24 -6.89 3.95
N TRP A 466 -2.54 -5.62 4.21
CA TRP A 466 -3.89 -5.06 4.06
C TRP A 466 -4.09 -4.44 2.67
N GLY A 467 -3.02 -4.00 2.02
CA GLY A 467 -3.05 -3.27 0.75
C GLY A 467 -3.00 -4.11 -0.52
N HIS A 468 -3.18 -5.43 -0.45
CA HIS A 468 -3.07 -6.28 -1.65
C HIS A 468 -4.37 -6.28 -2.45
N VAL A 469 -4.71 -5.12 -3.04
CA VAL A 469 -5.76 -4.98 -4.06
C VAL A 469 -5.61 -6.04 -5.14
N TRP A 470 -4.38 -6.50 -5.40
CA TRP A 470 -4.11 -7.53 -6.37
C TRP A 470 -4.83 -8.86 -6.11
N ASN A 471 -5.21 -9.16 -4.86
CA ASN A 471 -6.01 -10.36 -4.56
C ASN A 471 -7.33 -10.38 -5.33
N ARG A 472 -7.90 -9.21 -5.66
CA ARG A 472 -9.12 -9.14 -6.46
C ARG A 472 -8.97 -9.83 -7.81
N PHE A 473 -7.78 -9.78 -8.42
CA PHE A 473 -7.48 -10.41 -9.71
C PHE A 473 -7.35 -11.93 -9.63
N ALA A 474 -7.48 -12.55 -8.46
CA ALA A 474 -7.34 -13.99 -8.26
C ALA A 474 -8.43 -14.59 -7.35
N GLY A 475 -9.54 -13.89 -7.15
CA GLY A 475 -10.68 -14.51 -6.48
C GLY A 475 -11.61 -15.25 -7.44
N THR A 476 -12.79 -15.62 -6.95
CA THR A 476 -13.81 -16.43 -7.63
C THR A 476 -14.28 -15.90 -8.99
N LEU A 477 -14.20 -14.59 -9.24
CA LEU A 477 -14.60 -13.98 -10.51
C LEU A 477 -13.47 -13.94 -11.54
N SER A 478 -12.26 -14.40 -11.21
CA SER A 478 -11.09 -14.35 -12.10
C SER A 478 -10.86 -15.63 -12.88
N CYS A 479 -10.47 -15.52 -14.14
CA CYS A 479 -10.05 -16.67 -14.93
C CYS A 479 -8.62 -17.13 -14.53
N HIS A 480 -8.47 -18.21 -13.77
CA HIS A 480 -7.14 -18.58 -13.22
C HIS A 480 -6.10 -19.05 -14.25
N ASN A 481 -6.52 -19.54 -15.43
CA ASN A 481 -5.63 -20.16 -16.42
C ASN A 481 -5.09 -19.20 -17.49
N GLN A 482 -5.10 -17.89 -17.23
CA GLN A 482 -4.55 -16.90 -18.15
C GLN A 482 -3.02 -16.98 -18.23
N SER A 483 -2.45 -16.99 -19.43
CA SER A 483 -1.02 -17.29 -19.65
C SER A 483 -0.10 -16.11 -19.31
N LYS A 484 -0.24 -14.99 -20.02
CA LYS A 484 0.52 -13.74 -19.87
C LYS A 484 -0.46 -12.60 -20.07
N GLN A 485 -0.67 -11.77 -19.06
CA GLN A 485 -1.66 -10.69 -19.11
C GLN A 485 -1.10 -9.42 -18.51
N CYS A 486 -1.64 -8.28 -18.95
CA CYS A 486 -1.23 -6.97 -18.48
C CYS A 486 -2.43 -6.12 -18.06
N ALA A 487 -2.68 -6.06 -16.75
CA ALA A 487 -3.79 -5.28 -16.23
C ALA A 487 -3.36 -3.87 -15.87
N HIS A 488 -4.25 -2.91 -16.13
CA HIS A 488 -4.22 -1.63 -15.44
C HIS A 488 -4.48 -1.84 -13.95
N THR A 489 -3.71 -1.14 -13.14
CA THR A 489 -3.77 -1.22 -11.69
C THR A 489 -3.80 0.16 -11.07
N PRO A 490 -4.55 0.33 -9.98
CA PRO A 490 -4.74 1.65 -9.38
C PRO A 490 -3.48 2.11 -8.65
N ILE A 491 -3.13 3.38 -8.84
CA ILE A 491 -2.08 4.05 -8.05
C ILE A 491 -2.51 4.09 -6.58
N LEU A 492 -3.72 4.59 -6.31
CA LEU A 492 -4.38 4.51 -5.00
C LEU A 492 -5.31 3.28 -4.96
N PRO A 493 -4.90 2.18 -4.31
CA PRO A 493 -5.63 0.92 -4.37
C PRO A 493 -6.96 1.02 -3.61
N PRO A 494 -8.10 0.60 -4.19
CA PRO A 494 -9.36 0.46 -3.45
C PRO A 494 -9.22 -0.49 -2.26
N ALA A 495 -10.03 -0.24 -1.23
CA ALA A 495 -10.25 -1.23 -0.18
C ALA A 495 -11.03 -2.43 -0.76
N TRP A 496 -11.07 -3.54 -0.01
CA TRP A 496 -11.70 -4.80 -0.47
C TRP A 496 -13.20 -4.72 -0.74
N TRP A 497 -13.85 -3.66 -0.28
CA TRP A 497 -15.29 -3.44 -0.40
C TRP A 497 -15.67 -2.28 -1.33
N ASP A 498 -14.69 -1.71 -2.03
CA ASP A 498 -14.90 -0.57 -2.93
C ASP A 498 -15.14 -1.06 -4.37
N GLY A 499 -16.30 -0.80 -4.96
CA GLY A 499 -16.64 -1.16 -6.35
C GLY A 499 -17.10 -2.62 -6.57
N LEU A 500 -17.55 -2.92 -7.78
CA LEU A 500 -18.37 -4.12 -8.08
C LEU A 500 -17.58 -5.42 -8.28
N TRP A 501 -16.39 -5.35 -8.87
CA TRP A 501 -15.58 -6.54 -9.19
C TRP A 501 -14.61 -6.88 -8.06
N GLN A 502 -15.17 -7.12 -6.87
CA GLN A 502 -14.42 -7.54 -5.70
C GLN A 502 -14.51 -9.05 -5.53
N SER A 503 -13.38 -9.64 -5.22
CA SER A 503 -13.30 -11.08 -5.00
C SER A 503 -12.44 -11.35 -3.77
N PRO A 504 -12.99 -11.04 -2.57
CA PRO A 504 -12.25 -11.17 -1.34
C PRO A 504 -11.97 -12.65 -1.08
N ILE A 505 -10.70 -12.97 -0.81
CA ILE A 505 -10.34 -14.32 -0.38
C ILE A 505 -10.81 -14.54 1.07
N PRO A 506 -11.04 -15.80 1.51
CA PRO A 506 -11.57 -16.08 2.85
C PRO A 506 -10.82 -15.37 3.97
N ARG A 507 -9.49 -15.31 3.90
CA ARG A 507 -8.67 -14.58 4.86
C ARG A 507 -9.05 -13.10 5.00
N ASP A 508 -9.30 -12.43 3.87
CA ASP A 508 -9.61 -11.00 3.85
C ASP A 508 -11.04 -10.77 4.37
N VAL A 509 -11.99 -11.67 4.07
CA VAL A 509 -13.34 -11.69 4.67
C VAL A 509 -13.27 -11.79 6.20
N HIS A 510 -12.59 -12.79 6.75
CA HIS A 510 -12.46 -12.97 8.20
C HIS A 510 -11.78 -11.76 8.87
N ARG A 511 -10.83 -11.13 8.19
CA ARG A 511 -10.21 -9.90 8.67
C ARG A 511 -11.20 -8.75 8.73
N MET A 512 -12.07 -8.59 7.73
CA MET A 512 -13.09 -7.53 7.69
C MET A 512 -14.16 -7.72 8.75
N GLU A 513 -14.59 -8.96 8.96
CA GLU A 513 -15.58 -9.31 9.98
C GLU A 513 -15.11 -8.87 11.38
N ALA A 514 -13.80 -8.94 11.65
CA ALA A 514 -13.24 -8.49 12.92
C ALA A 514 -13.39 -6.97 13.16
N TYR A 515 -13.61 -6.17 12.11
CA TYR A 515 -13.89 -4.73 12.19
C TYR A 515 -15.39 -4.42 12.11
N GLY A 516 -16.25 -5.43 12.07
CA GLY A 516 -17.68 -5.27 11.92
C GLY A 516 -18.17 -5.17 10.47
N ILE A 517 -17.30 -5.45 9.49
CA ILE A 517 -17.65 -5.44 8.07
C ILE A 517 -17.88 -6.88 7.61
N ARG A 518 -19.13 -7.23 7.29
CA ARG A 518 -19.46 -8.54 6.71
C ARG A 518 -19.58 -8.40 5.19
N LEU A 519 -18.58 -8.91 4.48
CA LEU A 519 -18.54 -8.83 3.02
C LEU A 519 -19.44 -9.89 2.37
N SER A 520 -20.17 -9.49 1.33
CA SER A 520 -20.82 -10.41 0.39
C SER A 520 -19.79 -11.03 -0.56
N GLY A 521 -20.23 -12.00 -1.37
CA GLY A 521 -19.40 -12.58 -2.44
C GLY A 521 -18.92 -11.57 -3.49
N PHE A 522 -19.57 -10.41 -3.58
CA PHE A 522 -19.22 -9.30 -4.46
C PHE A 522 -18.51 -8.14 -3.72
N GLY A 523 -18.08 -8.36 -2.47
CA GLY A 523 -17.41 -7.36 -1.65
C GLY A 523 -18.30 -6.22 -1.12
N THR A 524 -19.62 -6.30 -1.29
CA THR A 524 -20.54 -5.32 -0.67
C THR A 524 -20.74 -5.61 0.82
N PHE A 525 -21.17 -4.62 1.61
CA PHE A 525 -21.51 -4.81 3.03
C PHE A 525 -22.71 -3.94 3.43
N ASP A 526 -23.33 -4.25 4.58
CA ASP A 526 -24.49 -3.52 5.12
C ASP A 526 -24.04 -2.48 6.16
N ASP A 527 -24.31 -1.20 5.89
CA ASP A 527 -24.03 -0.09 6.79
C ASP A 527 -24.77 -0.22 8.13
N ASN A 528 -26.00 -0.73 8.15
CA ASN A 528 -26.77 -0.91 9.39
C ASN A 528 -26.08 -1.91 10.32
N GLN A 529 -25.48 -2.96 9.76
CA GLN A 529 -24.72 -3.94 10.52
C GLN A 529 -23.47 -3.29 11.13
N LEU A 530 -22.77 -2.43 10.37
CA LEU A 530 -21.62 -1.69 10.88
C LEU A 530 -22.02 -0.73 12.01
N HIS A 531 -23.13 -0.01 11.86
CA HIS A 531 -23.69 0.84 12.91
C HIS A 531 -24.02 0.05 14.18
N SER A 532 -24.67 -1.11 14.04
CA SER A 532 -24.97 -2.00 15.17
C SER A 532 -23.69 -2.51 15.84
N PHE A 533 -22.69 -2.89 15.05
CA PHE A 533 -21.39 -3.32 15.56
C PHE A 533 -20.72 -2.21 16.37
N CYS A 534 -20.61 -1.00 15.81
CA CYS A 534 -19.99 0.14 16.48
C CYS A 534 -20.74 0.57 17.75
N SER A 535 -22.08 0.46 17.76
CA SER A 535 -22.91 0.80 18.93
C SER A 535 -22.79 -0.23 20.06
N SER A 536 -22.66 -1.51 19.72
CA SER A 536 -22.49 -2.59 20.71
C SER A 536 -21.09 -2.67 21.32
N ARG A 537 -20.10 -2.07 20.64
CA ARG A 537 -18.70 -2.20 21.00
C ARG A 537 -18.28 -1.22 22.10
N LYS A 538 -17.58 -1.73 23.11
CA LYS A 538 -16.93 -0.89 24.12
C LYS A 538 -15.84 -0.01 23.49
N GLN A 539 -15.92 1.30 23.72
CA GLN A 539 -14.91 2.24 23.25
C GLN A 539 -13.55 1.93 23.91
N PHE A 540 -12.52 1.72 23.08
CA PHE A 540 -11.16 1.48 23.54
C PHE A 540 -10.33 2.75 23.40
N VAL A 541 -9.73 3.21 24.50
CA VAL A 541 -8.85 4.39 24.51
C VAL A 541 -7.55 4.01 25.21
N LEU A 542 -6.43 4.13 24.50
CA LEU A 542 -5.09 3.99 25.06
C LEU A 542 -4.36 5.32 24.95
N THR A 543 -3.90 5.82 26.09
CA THR A 543 -3.15 7.08 26.15
C THR A 543 -1.80 6.89 26.84
N VAL A 544 -0.80 7.63 26.39
CA VAL A 544 0.55 7.67 26.98
C VAL A 544 0.93 9.12 27.29
N PRO A 545 1.16 9.48 28.56
CA PRO A 545 1.61 10.81 28.93
C PRO A 545 3.07 11.02 28.52
N LEU A 546 3.40 12.23 28.08
CA LEU A 546 4.76 12.63 27.71
C LEU A 546 5.32 13.75 28.60
N ILE A 547 4.45 14.64 29.06
CA ILE A 547 4.72 15.78 29.97
C ILE A 547 3.51 15.96 30.88
#